data_AF-A0A8S3UJZ0-F1
#
_entry.id   AF-A0A8S3UJZ0-F1
#
_cell.length_a   1.000
_cell.length_b   1.000
_cell.length_c   1.000
_cell.angle_alpha   90.00
_cell.angle_beta   90.00
_cell.angle_gamma   90.00
#
_symmetry.space_group_name_H-M   'P 1'
#
loop_
_entity.id
_entity.type
_entity.pdbx_description
1 polymer ?
#
loop_
_entity_poly.entity_id
_entity_poly.type
_entity_poly.pdbx_seq_one_letter_code
_entity_poly.pdbx_strand_id
1 'polypeptide(L)'
;MVRARSCKSRYRKQYPCCICSKDCECTESVLCFGCGKWVHSGCVGKGMSSELTKQWATRGLKFYCKFCCFDQESFDCQQSLLRLESTLKDGNTSQITNTATSESLLLKTYDIKLPEQSNQICLENVDEVSANILRGFAPAVLKPEHPIETIGDGNCLYRSVSTGLFGTQIYHHHLRLLTALEIISNKQQYDTSSKGYTDRIRDNRVVTSPYEQLYIFSIFLFYKLGILPYQ
;
A
#
# COMPACT_ATOMS: atom_id res chain seq x y z
N MET A 1 8.51 2.12 19.00
CA MET A 1 9.99 2.22 18.86
C MET A 1 10.49 0.80 18.63
N VAL A 2 10.90 0.45 17.40
CA VAL A 2 11.64 -0.80 17.15
C VAL A 2 12.96 -0.66 17.89
N ARG A 3 12.96 -1.07 19.14
CA ARG A 3 14.22 -1.28 19.84
C ARG A 3 14.64 -2.66 19.38
N ALA A 4 15.62 -2.74 18.49
CA ALA A 4 16.53 -3.88 18.46
C ALA A 4 17.20 -3.94 19.85
N ARG A 5 16.45 -4.37 20.86
CA ARG A 5 17.01 -4.66 22.17
C ARG A 5 17.72 -5.97 21.95
N SER A 6 19.04 -5.93 21.73
CA SER A 6 19.84 -7.09 22.10
C SER A 6 19.46 -7.39 23.55
N CYS A 7 18.98 -8.59 23.84
CA CYS A 7 18.46 -8.98 25.14
C CYS A 7 19.58 -8.97 26.20
N LYS A 8 20.05 -7.79 26.61
CA LYS A 8 21.16 -7.58 27.55
C LYS A 8 20.69 -7.43 29.00
N SER A 9 19.43 -7.76 29.29
CA SER A 9 18.87 -7.74 30.64
C SER A 9 19.37 -8.95 31.45
N ARG A 10 20.03 -8.70 32.59
CA ARG A 10 20.44 -9.73 33.58
C ARG A 10 19.29 -10.59 34.11
N TYR A 11 18.05 -10.18 33.89
CA TYR A 11 16.86 -11.01 34.08
C TYR A 11 16.41 -11.54 32.72
N ARG A 12 16.65 -12.84 32.47
CA ARG A 12 16.19 -13.57 31.27
C ARG A 12 14.67 -13.74 31.33
N LYS A 13 13.91 -12.66 31.07
CA LYS A 13 12.51 -12.84 30.65
C LYS A 13 12.56 -13.49 29.27
N GLN A 14 12.17 -14.76 29.22
CA GLN A 14 11.98 -15.51 28.00
C GLN A 14 10.82 -14.86 27.23
N TYR A 15 11.09 -14.39 26.02
CA TYR A 15 10.08 -13.92 25.10
C TYR A 15 9.98 -14.95 23.98
N PRO A 16 8.96 -15.81 23.96
CA PRO A 16 8.82 -16.79 22.89
C PRO A 16 8.46 -16.09 21.58
N CYS A 17 9.12 -16.49 20.50
CA CYS A 17 8.80 -16.01 19.17
C CYS A 17 7.39 -16.47 18.78
N CYS A 18 6.54 -15.57 18.29
CA CYS A 18 5.17 -15.94 17.93
C CYS A 18 5.04 -16.84 16.69
N ILE A 19 6.13 -17.09 15.96
CA ILE A 19 6.14 -17.93 14.76
C ILE A 19 6.64 -19.34 15.08
N CYS A 20 7.80 -19.48 15.74
CA CYS A 20 8.39 -20.79 16.03
C CYS A 20 8.24 -21.27 17.48
N SER A 21 7.65 -20.45 18.35
CA SER A 21 7.45 -20.71 19.79
C SER A 21 8.73 -20.95 20.61
N LYS A 22 9.92 -20.79 20.01
CA LYS A 22 11.21 -20.86 20.71
C LYS A 22 11.52 -19.53 21.38
N ASP A 23 12.22 -19.57 22.50
CA ASP A 23 12.67 -18.38 23.22
C ASP A 23 13.69 -17.59 22.40
N CYS A 24 13.57 -16.26 22.44
CA CYS A 24 14.59 -15.36 21.92
C CYS A 24 15.84 -15.40 22.81
N GLU A 25 16.72 -16.38 22.60
CA GLU A 25 18.02 -16.53 23.30
C GLU A 25 19.04 -15.46 22.88
N CYS A 26 18.65 -14.18 22.89
CA CYS A 26 19.46 -13.06 22.38
C CYS A 26 19.70 -13.05 20.87
N THR A 27 18.96 -13.86 20.09
CA THR A 27 18.92 -13.72 18.63
C THR A 27 18.33 -12.38 18.22
N GLU A 28 18.71 -11.87 17.03
CA GLU A 28 18.07 -10.69 16.45
C GLU A 28 16.55 -10.90 16.41
N SER A 29 15.84 -10.07 17.16
CA SER A 29 14.40 -10.19 17.35
C SER A 29 13.76 -8.82 17.27
N VAL A 30 12.56 -8.78 16.70
CA VAL A 30 11.77 -7.56 16.49
C VAL A 30 10.43 -7.69 17.19
N LEU A 31 9.99 -6.62 17.85
CA LEU A 31 8.69 -6.54 18.49
C LEU A 31 7.64 -6.11 17.46
N CYS A 32 6.60 -6.92 17.25
CA CYS A 32 5.46 -6.55 16.42
C CYS A 32 4.65 -5.44 17.10
N PHE A 33 4.40 -4.35 16.38
CA PHE A 33 3.61 -3.22 16.85
C PHE A 33 2.12 -3.57 16.98
N GLY A 34 1.58 -4.42 16.10
CA GLY A 34 0.17 -4.85 16.13
C GLY A 34 -0.17 -5.72 17.35
N CYS A 35 0.43 -6.92 17.43
CA CYS A 35 0.08 -7.89 18.48
C CYS A 35 0.95 -7.83 19.74
N GLY A 36 2.00 -6.98 19.78
CA GLY A 36 2.92 -6.89 20.91
C GLY A 36 3.79 -8.13 21.15
N LYS A 37 3.81 -9.10 20.22
CA LYS A 37 4.63 -10.32 20.33
C LYS A 37 5.99 -10.15 19.66
N TRP A 38 6.99 -10.88 20.16
CA TRP A 38 8.34 -10.90 19.60
C TRP A 38 8.44 -11.88 18.43
N VAL A 39 9.28 -11.52 17.46
CA VAL A 39 9.56 -12.35 16.28
C VAL A 39 11.05 -12.40 16.06
N HIS A 40 11.62 -13.60 15.92
CA HIS A 40 13.00 -13.74 15.46
C HIS A 40 13.13 -13.20 14.04
N SER A 41 14.18 -12.43 13.74
CA SER A 41 14.47 -11.94 12.39
C SER A 41 14.52 -13.09 11.38
N GLY A 42 15.08 -14.25 11.76
CA GLY A 42 15.11 -15.46 10.93
C GLY A 42 13.76 -16.15 10.72
N CYS A 43 12.74 -15.83 11.51
CA CYS A 43 11.38 -16.36 11.33
C CYS A 43 10.50 -15.43 10.47
N VAL A 44 10.98 -14.24 10.08
CA VAL A 44 10.21 -13.29 9.27
C VAL A 44 10.38 -13.63 7.79
N GLY A 45 9.32 -14.11 7.13
CA GLY A 45 9.33 -14.41 5.68
C GLY A 45 10.33 -15.50 5.32
N LYS A 46 11.22 -15.21 4.37
CA LYS A 46 12.37 -16.08 4.00
C LYS A 46 13.59 -15.87 4.92
N GLY A 47 13.42 -15.18 6.05
CA GLY A 47 14.48 -14.66 6.90
C GLY A 47 14.82 -13.22 6.54
N MET A 48 14.79 -12.33 7.52
CA MET A 48 15.15 -10.92 7.33
C MET A 48 16.67 -10.81 7.13
N SER A 49 17.10 -10.16 6.04
CA SER A 49 18.53 -9.89 5.82
C SER A 49 19.07 -8.92 6.88
N SER A 50 20.38 -8.97 7.13
CA SER A 50 21.03 -8.04 8.07
C SER A 50 20.81 -6.57 7.68
N GLU A 51 20.71 -6.29 6.38
CA GLU A 51 20.40 -4.96 5.85
C GLU A 51 18.96 -4.53 6.17
N LEU A 52 17.97 -5.41 5.98
CA LEU A 52 16.59 -5.14 6.38
C LEU A 52 16.48 -4.97 7.91
N THR A 53 17.21 -5.77 8.71
CA THR A 53 17.25 -5.61 10.16
C THR A 53 17.75 -4.21 10.55
N LYS A 54 18.81 -3.71 9.90
CA LYS A 54 19.32 -2.34 10.12
C LYS A 54 18.28 -1.29 9.74
N GLN A 55 17.60 -1.45 8.61
CA GLN A 55 16.54 -0.52 8.20
C GLN A 55 15.40 -0.47 9.22
N TRP A 56 14.97 -1.64 9.72
CA TRP A 56 13.95 -1.72 10.78
C TRP A 56 14.39 -1.14 12.12
N ALA A 57 15.69 -1.09 12.41
CA ALA A 57 16.22 -0.42 13.60
C ALA A 57 16.11 1.12 13.55
N THR A 58 15.74 1.70 12.40
CA THR A 58 15.53 3.15 12.26
C THR A 58 14.43 3.65 13.18
N ARG A 59 14.68 4.78 13.84
CA ARG A 59 13.77 5.36 14.82
C ARG A 59 12.44 5.77 14.16
N GLY A 60 11.33 5.38 14.79
CA GLY A 60 9.98 5.79 14.39
C GLY A 60 9.22 4.77 13.55
N LEU A 61 9.90 3.75 13.02
CA LEU A 61 9.25 2.69 12.24
C LEU A 61 8.45 1.73 13.13
N LYS A 62 7.41 1.14 12.55
CA LYS A 62 6.51 0.17 13.18
C LYS A 62 6.53 -1.13 12.38
N PHE A 63 7.17 -2.16 12.92
CA PHE A 63 7.17 -3.50 12.33
C PHE A 63 5.87 -4.24 12.66
N TYR A 64 5.36 -5.04 11.72
CA TYR A 64 4.19 -5.89 11.90
C TYR A 64 4.53 -7.32 11.46
N CYS A 65 4.20 -8.31 12.31
CA CYS A 65 4.46 -9.72 12.03
C CYS A 65 3.52 -10.28 10.96
N LYS A 66 3.82 -11.48 10.45
CA LYS A 66 3.00 -12.17 9.43
C LYS A 66 1.52 -12.22 9.83
N PHE A 67 1.21 -12.55 11.09
CA PHE A 67 -0.17 -12.63 11.60
C PHE A 67 -0.91 -11.28 11.64
N CYS A 68 -0.20 -10.16 11.57
CA CYS A 68 -0.80 -8.82 11.52
C CYS A 68 -0.80 -8.21 10.11
N CYS A 69 -0.13 -8.86 9.15
CA CYS A 69 0.02 -8.36 7.78
C CYS A 69 -0.67 -9.23 6.75
N PHE A 70 -1.10 -10.44 7.10
CA PHE A 70 -1.68 -11.39 6.17
C PHE A 70 -3.11 -11.72 6.58
N ASP A 71 -3.99 -11.81 5.59
CA ASP A 71 -5.27 -12.49 5.70
C ASP A 71 -5.14 -13.84 4.99
N GLN A 72 -5.33 -14.90 5.76
CA GLN A 72 -5.06 -16.28 5.37
C GLN A 72 -3.62 -16.47 4.85
N GLU A 73 -3.43 -16.53 3.54
CA GLU A 73 -2.13 -16.73 2.88
C GLU A 73 -1.66 -15.51 2.07
N SER A 74 -2.49 -14.47 1.96
CA SER A 74 -2.21 -13.29 1.15
C SER A 74 -1.85 -12.09 2.01
N PHE A 75 -0.96 -11.22 1.51
CA PHE A 75 -0.64 -9.97 2.20
C PHE A 75 -1.84 -9.02 2.12
N ASP A 76 -2.32 -8.60 3.28
CA ASP A 76 -3.51 -7.77 3.41
C ASP A 76 -3.17 -6.30 3.14
N CYS A 77 -3.21 -5.94 1.86
CA CYS A 77 -2.97 -4.57 1.39
C CYS A 77 -4.03 -3.59 1.94
N GLN A 78 -5.24 -4.06 2.24
CA GLN A 78 -6.28 -3.22 2.82
C GLN A 78 -5.90 -2.82 4.25
N GLN A 79 -5.36 -3.73 5.05
CA GLN A 79 -4.86 -3.41 6.39
C GLN A 79 -3.67 -2.44 6.35
N SER A 80 -2.79 -2.55 5.36
CA SER A 80 -1.74 -1.55 5.13
C SER A 80 -2.32 -0.15 4.86
N LEU A 81 -3.34 -0.04 4.01
CA LEU A 81 -4.04 1.22 3.76
C LEU A 81 -4.71 1.76 5.03
N LEU A 82 -5.35 0.90 5.84
CA LEU A 82 -5.96 1.30 7.12
C LEU A 82 -4.94 1.85 8.12
N ARG A 83 -3.71 1.33 8.14
CA ARG A 83 -2.62 1.86 9.00
C ARG A 83 -2.18 3.25 8.56
N LEU A 84 -2.10 3.50 7.25
CA LEU A 84 -1.87 4.83 6.70
C LEU A 84 -3.02 5.78 7.05
N GLU A 85 -4.27 5.34 6.88
CA GLU A 85 -5.49 6.10 7.19
C GLU A 85 -5.53 6.51 8.67
N SER A 86 -5.25 5.58 9.59
CA SER A 86 -5.21 5.87 11.03
C SER A 86 -4.18 6.95 11.36
N THR A 87 -3.03 6.94 10.70
CA THR A 87 -1.97 7.95 10.94
C THR A 87 -2.42 9.34 10.48
N LEU A 88 -3.19 9.42 9.39
CA LEU A 88 -3.77 10.67 8.92
C LEU A 88 -4.86 11.20 9.85
N LYS A 89 -5.72 10.31 10.36
CA LYS A 89 -6.78 10.67 11.31
C LYS A 89 -6.23 11.24 12.63
N ASP A 90 -5.05 10.80 13.04
CA ASP A 90 -4.36 11.33 14.23
C ASP A 90 -3.80 12.76 14.02
N GLY A 91 -3.97 13.35 12.82
CA GLY A 91 -3.52 14.70 12.47
C GLY A 91 -2.00 14.83 12.39
N ASN A 92 -1.26 13.72 12.43
CA ASN A 92 0.18 13.73 12.52
C ASN A 92 0.83 13.47 11.15
N THR A 93 0.77 14.48 10.28
CA THR A 93 1.35 14.41 8.93
C THR A 93 2.85 14.08 8.96
N SER A 94 3.59 14.46 10.01
CA SER A 94 5.01 14.10 10.13
C SER A 94 5.24 12.59 10.30
N GLN A 95 4.26 11.87 10.83
CA GLN A 95 4.33 10.41 10.99
C GLN A 95 3.89 9.64 9.74
N ILE A 96 3.23 10.27 8.76
CA ILE A 96 2.78 9.55 7.56
C ILE A 96 3.96 8.98 6.77
N THR A 97 5.07 9.72 6.69
CA THR A 97 6.30 9.26 6.03
C THR A 97 6.91 8.06 6.74
N ASN A 98 6.91 8.04 8.08
CA ASN A 98 7.40 6.89 8.85
C ASN A 98 6.50 5.66 8.67
N THR A 99 5.19 5.86 8.59
CA THR A 99 4.23 4.78 8.35
C THR A 99 4.37 4.25 6.93
N ALA A 100 4.44 5.13 5.92
CA ALA A 100 4.70 4.73 4.54
C ALA A 100 6.05 3.99 4.38
N THR A 101 7.10 4.47 5.05
CA THR A 101 8.40 3.77 5.09
C THR A 101 8.25 2.38 5.72
N SER A 102 7.48 2.27 6.82
CA SER A 102 7.21 0.97 7.46
C SER A 102 6.46 0.03 6.51
N GLU A 103 5.41 0.49 5.84
CA GLU A 103 4.65 -0.31 4.87
C GLU A 103 5.52 -0.75 3.67
N SER A 104 6.34 0.16 3.12
CA SER A 104 7.30 -0.17 2.06
C SER A 104 8.29 -1.25 2.49
N LEU A 105 8.81 -1.16 3.72
CA LEU A 105 9.69 -2.19 4.27
C LEU A 105 8.97 -3.51 4.52
N LEU A 106 7.68 -3.51 4.88
CA LEU A 106 6.91 -4.76 5.01
C LEU A 106 6.78 -5.48 3.67
N LEU A 107 6.47 -4.75 2.58
CA LEU A 107 6.41 -5.32 1.24
C LEU A 107 7.75 -5.99 0.87
N LYS A 108 8.88 -5.31 1.13
CA LYS A 108 10.22 -5.88 0.92
C LYS A 108 10.50 -7.09 1.82
N THR A 109 10.14 -6.98 3.10
CA THR A 109 10.39 -8.01 4.12
C THR A 109 9.67 -9.31 3.82
N TYR A 110 8.45 -9.22 3.28
CA TYR A 110 7.64 -10.39 2.93
C TYR A 110 7.71 -10.77 1.45
N ASP A 111 8.62 -10.15 0.67
CA ASP A 111 8.80 -10.40 -0.77
C ASP A 111 7.49 -10.24 -1.57
N ILE A 112 6.69 -9.23 -1.20
CA ILE A 112 5.42 -8.93 -1.84
C ILE A 112 5.70 -8.16 -3.13
N LYS A 113 5.27 -8.74 -4.24
CA LYS A 113 5.43 -8.20 -5.59
C LYS A 113 4.08 -8.20 -6.30
N LEU A 114 3.91 -7.29 -7.25
CA LEU A 114 2.83 -7.44 -8.22
C LEU A 114 3.07 -8.72 -9.03
N PRO A 115 2.00 -9.41 -9.46
CA PRO A 115 2.15 -10.55 -10.37
C PRO A 115 2.78 -10.08 -11.69
N GLU A 116 3.28 -11.03 -12.46
CA GLU A 116 3.68 -10.75 -13.84
C GLU A 116 2.48 -10.25 -14.65
N GLN A 117 2.73 -9.36 -15.62
CA GLN A 117 1.69 -8.91 -16.53
C GLN A 117 1.10 -10.10 -17.28
N SER A 118 -0.22 -10.15 -17.37
CA SER A 118 -0.91 -11.23 -18.04
C SER A 118 -1.24 -10.82 -19.46
N ASN A 119 -0.95 -11.70 -20.43
CA ASN A 119 -1.47 -11.59 -21.79
C ASN A 119 -2.89 -12.15 -21.91
N GLN A 120 -3.50 -12.58 -20.80
CA GLN A 120 -4.82 -13.19 -20.82
C GLN A 120 -5.88 -12.13 -21.13
N ILE A 121 -6.73 -12.45 -22.11
CA ILE A 121 -7.89 -11.64 -22.45
C ILE A 121 -8.84 -11.66 -21.25
N CYS A 122 -9.19 -10.47 -20.76
CA CYS A 122 -10.20 -10.35 -19.72
C CYS A 122 -11.58 -10.69 -20.31
N LEU A 123 -12.28 -11.64 -19.70
CA LEU A 123 -13.63 -12.06 -20.09
C LEU A 123 -14.73 -11.25 -19.37
N GLU A 124 -14.45 -9.99 -19.04
CA GLU A 124 -15.42 -9.11 -18.40
C GLU A 124 -16.47 -8.61 -19.42
N ASN A 125 -17.66 -8.31 -18.92
CA ASN A 125 -18.74 -7.77 -19.75
C ASN A 125 -18.37 -6.37 -20.26
N VAL A 126 -18.94 -6.00 -21.41
CA VAL A 126 -18.85 -4.64 -21.94
C VAL A 126 -19.64 -3.69 -21.05
N ASP A 127 -19.04 -2.58 -20.63
CA ASP A 127 -19.76 -1.47 -19.99
C ASP A 127 -20.52 -0.68 -21.06
N GLU A 128 -21.79 -1.01 -21.24
CA GLU A 128 -22.64 -0.37 -22.23
C GLU A 128 -22.84 1.13 -21.99
N VAL A 129 -22.78 1.61 -20.74
CA VAL A 129 -22.92 3.05 -20.45
C VAL A 129 -21.71 3.80 -20.99
N SER A 130 -20.51 3.34 -20.64
CA SER A 130 -19.26 3.90 -21.16
C SER A 130 -19.17 3.76 -22.68
N ALA A 131 -19.62 2.64 -23.24
CA ALA A 131 -19.64 2.43 -24.68
C ALA A 131 -20.59 3.41 -25.39
N ASN A 132 -21.78 3.64 -24.85
CA ASN A 132 -22.73 4.63 -25.37
C ASN A 132 -22.13 6.05 -25.36
N ILE A 133 -21.46 6.44 -24.27
CA ILE A 133 -20.77 7.74 -24.18
C ILE A 133 -19.67 7.83 -25.25
N LEU A 134 -18.80 6.82 -25.35
CA LEU A 134 -17.71 6.81 -26.32
C LEU A 134 -18.20 6.82 -27.77
N ARG A 135 -19.34 6.19 -28.09
CA ARG A 135 -19.96 6.29 -29.43
C ARG A 135 -20.32 7.73 -29.79
N GLY A 136 -20.76 8.52 -28.82
CA GLY A 136 -21.13 9.93 -29.03
C GLY A 136 -19.94 10.87 -29.19
N PHE A 137 -18.85 10.64 -28.44
CA PHE A 137 -17.72 11.58 -28.37
C PHE A 137 -16.48 11.14 -29.15
N ALA A 138 -16.17 9.83 -29.18
CA ALA A 138 -14.93 9.29 -29.73
C ALA A 138 -15.12 7.86 -30.29
N PRO A 139 -15.99 7.64 -31.30
CA PRO A 139 -16.34 6.31 -31.78
C PRO A 139 -15.16 5.53 -32.36
N ALA A 140 -14.08 6.19 -32.77
CA ALA A 140 -12.87 5.54 -33.27
C ALA A 140 -12.16 4.67 -32.22
N VAL A 141 -12.30 5.00 -30.92
CA VAL A 141 -11.73 4.22 -29.80
C VAL A 141 -12.37 2.82 -29.74
N LEU A 142 -13.64 2.70 -30.13
CA LEU A 142 -14.39 1.45 -30.05
C LEU A 142 -14.08 0.43 -31.16
N LYS A 143 -13.12 0.72 -32.05
CA LYS A 143 -12.75 -0.19 -33.15
C LYS A 143 -11.85 -1.32 -32.68
N PRO A 144 -10.70 -1.06 -32.03
CA PRO A 144 -9.87 -2.12 -31.45
C PRO A 144 -10.26 -2.48 -30.00
N GLU A 145 -10.93 -1.57 -29.30
CA GLU A 145 -11.12 -1.65 -27.85
C GLU A 145 -12.60 -1.54 -27.48
N HIS A 146 -12.97 -2.06 -26.31
CA HIS A 146 -14.29 -1.86 -25.72
C HIS A 146 -14.12 -1.59 -24.22
N PRO A 147 -14.94 -0.70 -23.63
CA PRO A 147 -14.92 -0.49 -22.19
C PRO A 147 -15.47 -1.73 -21.51
N ILE A 148 -14.84 -2.12 -20.41
CA ILE A 148 -15.20 -3.27 -19.60
C ILE A 148 -15.80 -2.83 -18.27
N GLU A 149 -16.77 -3.58 -17.77
CA GLU A 149 -17.42 -3.31 -16.49
C GLU A 149 -16.42 -3.41 -15.32
N THR A 150 -16.43 -2.41 -14.44
CA THR A 150 -15.63 -2.44 -13.21
C THR A 150 -16.49 -2.21 -11.98
N ILE A 151 -16.11 -2.81 -10.86
CA ILE A 151 -16.87 -2.67 -9.61
C ILE A 151 -16.79 -1.21 -9.11
N GLY A 152 -17.94 -0.57 -8.95
CA GLY A 152 -18.08 0.80 -8.45
C GLY A 152 -18.00 0.94 -6.93
N ASP A 153 -16.88 0.53 -6.32
CA ASP A 153 -16.66 0.60 -4.85
C ASP A 153 -15.71 1.74 -4.43
N GLY A 154 -15.45 2.68 -5.34
CA GLY A 154 -14.52 3.79 -5.11
C GLY A 154 -13.06 3.40 -5.31
N ASN A 155 -12.79 2.17 -5.77
CA ASN A 155 -11.50 1.73 -6.31
C ASN A 155 -11.56 1.51 -7.83
N CYS A 156 -12.60 1.98 -8.54
CA CYS A 156 -12.81 1.71 -9.96
C CYS A 156 -11.56 1.99 -10.80
N LEU A 157 -10.85 3.11 -10.59
CA LEU A 157 -9.57 3.40 -11.24
C LEU A 157 -8.55 2.25 -11.05
N TYR A 158 -8.30 1.82 -9.82
CA TYR A 158 -7.34 0.76 -9.52
C TYR A 158 -7.81 -0.61 -10.02
N ARG A 159 -9.12 -0.85 -10.05
CA ARG A 159 -9.73 -2.06 -10.62
C ARG A 159 -9.54 -2.10 -12.13
N SER A 160 -9.83 -1.00 -12.85
CA SER A 160 -9.59 -0.88 -14.29
C SER A 160 -8.11 -1.09 -14.64
N VAL A 161 -7.19 -0.50 -13.87
CA VAL A 161 -5.74 -0.69 -14.07
C VAL A 161 -5.35 -2.14 -13.78
N SER A 162 -5.87 -2.73 -12.71
CA SER A 162 -5.63 -4.15 -12.38
C SER A 162 -6.09 -5.05 -13.52
N THR A 163 -7.28 -4.80 -14.07
CA THR A 163 -7.80 -5.57 -15.21
C THR A 163 -6.94 -5.39 -16.45
N GLY A 164 -6.57 -4.14 -16.79
CA GLY A 164 -5.75 -3.86 -17.97
C GLY A 164 -4.36 -4.48 -17.92
N LEU A 165 -3.75 -4.60 -16.74
CA LEU A 165 -2.40 -5.15 -16.57
C LEU A 165 -2.36 -6.66 -16.30
N PHE A 166 -3.37 -7.18 -15.59
CA PHE A 166 -3.35 -8.54 -15.04
C PHE A 166 -4.55 -9.39 -15.45
N GLY A 167 -5.50 -8.84 -16.23
CA GLY A 167 -6.72 -9.53 -16.64
C GLY A 167 -7.74 -9.75 -15.49
N THR A 168 -7.53 -9.14 -14.33
CA THR A 168 -8.37 -9.32 -13.13
C THR A 168 -8.41 -8.08 -12.25
N GLN A 169 -9.51 -7.85 -11.52
CA GLN A 169 -9.66 -6.72 -10.58
C GLN A 169 -9.06 -6.96 -9.19
N ILE A 170 -8.57 -8.16 -8.87
CA ILE A 170 -8.21 -8.54 -7.48
C ILE A 170 -7.01 -7.77 -6.90
N TYR A 171 -6.15 -7.17 -7.74
CA TYR A 171 -4.94 -6.46 -7.27
C TYR A 171 -5.16 -4.96 -7.02
N HIS A 172 -6.41 -4.47 -7.09
CA HIS A 172 -6.74 -3.06 -6.91
C HIS A 172 -6.23 -2.47 -5.58
N HIS A 173 -6.32 -3.20 -4.46
CA HIS A 173 -5.77 -2.72 -3.18
C HIS A 173 -4.24 -2.65 -3.17
N HIS A 174 -3.57 -3.58 -3.85
CA HIS A 174 -2.10 -3.57 -3.95
C HIS A 174 -1.63 -2.38 -4.79
N LEU A 175 -2.23 -2.15 -5.96
CA LEU A 175 -1.96 -0.99 -6.82
C LEU A 175 -2.20 0.34 -6.08
N ARG A 176 -3.30 0.40 -5.33
CA ARG A 176 -3.64 1.56 -4.50
C ARG A 176 -2.61 1.81 -3.40
N LEU A 177 -2.21 0.77 -2.68
CA LEU A 177 -1.15 0.86 -1.68
C LEU A 177 0.16 1.38 -2.30
N LEU A 178 0.60 0.79 -3.41
CA LEU A 178 1.82 1.23 -4.10
C LEU A 178 1.74 2.70 -4.55
N THR A 179 0.58 3.12 -5.06
CA THR A 179 0.34 4.52 -5.42
C THR A 179 0.44 5.45 -4.21
N ALA A 180 -0.17 5.07 -3.08
CA ALA A 180 -0.06 5.86 -1.85
C ALA A 180 1.39 5.97 -1.36
N LEU A 181 2.13 4.86 -1.36
CA LEU A 181 3.53 4.84 -0.96
C LEU A 181 4.41 5.68 -1.88
N GLU A 182 4.20 5.61 -3.20
CA GLU A 182 4.92 6.38 -4.20
C GLU A 182 4.71 7.89 -3.98
N ILE A 183 3.46 8.34 -3.86
CA ILE A 183 3.13 9.75 -3.66
C ILE A 183 3.77 10.28 -2.37
N ILE A 184 3.64 9.53 -1.27
CA ILE A 184 4.17 9.95 0.04
C ILE A 184 5.71 10.01 0.04
N SER A 185 6.35 9.02 -0.57
CA SER A 185 7.83 8.89 -0.57
C SER A 185 8.48 9.87 -1.53
N ASN A 186 7.77 10.31 -2.56
CA ASN A 186 8.29 11.17 -3.62
C ASN A 186 7.60 12.54 -3.66
N LYS A 187 7.30 13.13 -2.48
CA LYS A 187 6.60 14.42 -2.35
C LYS A 187 7.02 15.46 -3.37
N GLN A 188 8.32 15.65 -3.59
CA GLN A 188 8.85 16.67 -4.50
C GLN A 188 8.37 16.52 -5.95
N GLN A 189 8.00 15.31 -6.39
CA GLN A 189 7.50 15.05 -7.73
C GLN A 189 6.00 15.33 -7.89
N TYR A 190 5.24 15.35 -6.78
CA TYR A 190 3.77 15.49 -6.78
C TYR A 190 3.29 16.82 -6.19
N ASP A 191 4.12 17.50 -5.40
CA ASP A 191 3.79 18.79 -4.80
C ASP A 191 4.12 19.93 -5.77
N THR A 192 3.08 20.46 -6.42
CA THR A 192 3.19 21.57 -7.39
C THR A 192 3.76 22.86 -6.80
N SER A 193 3.76 23.00 -5.47
CA SER A 193 4.38 24.13 -4.77
C SER A 193 5.89 23.91 -4.50
N SER A 194 6.39 22.69 -4.69
CA SER A 194 7.79 22.35 -4.46
C SER A 194 8.69 22.88 -5.58
N LYS A 195 9.87 23.40 -5.20
CA LYS A 195 10.90 23.80 -6.17
C LYS A 195 11.40 22.65 -7.05
N GLY A 196 11.26 21.40 -6.58
CA GLY A 196 11.65 20.20 -7.32
C GLY A 196 10.56 19.63 -8.23
N TYR A 197 9.38 20.27 -8.29
CA TYR A 197 8.28 19.79 -9.10
C TYR A 197 8.61 19.83 -10.59
N THR A 198 8.33 18.72 -11.27
CA THR A 198 8.43 18.62 -12.73
C THR A 198 7.10 18.14 -13.27
N ASP A 199 6.40 18.99 -14.01
CA ASP A 199 5.17 18.60 -14.69
C ASP A 199 5.49 17.59 -15.81
N ARG A 200 5.17 16.31 -15.54
CA ARG A 200 5.35 15.21 -16.49
C ARG A 200 4.19 15.09 -17.48
N ILE A 201 3.03 15.66 -17.18
CA ILE A 201 1.83 15.56 -18.01
C ILE A 201 1.88 16.65 -19.09
N ARG A 202 2.33 17.86 -18.73
CA ARG A 202 2.44 19.03 -19.63
C ARG A 202 1.13 19.39 -20.34
N ASP A 203 0.00 18.93 -19.82
CA ASP A 203 -1.34 19.22 -20.33
C ASP A 203 -2.04 20.17 -19.35
N ASN A 204 -2.16 21.43 -19.76
CA ASN A 204 -2.75 22.49 -18.94
C ASN A 204 -4.28 22.32 -18.72
N ARG A 205 -4.90 21.33 -19.37
CA ARG A 205 -6.31 20.97 -19.12
C ARG A 205 -6.45 20.05 -17.92
N VAL A 206 -5.36 19.42 -17.47
CA VAL A 206 -5.37 18.54 -16.30
C VAL A 206 -5.24 19.40 -15.04
N VAL A 207 -6.31 19.44 -14.25
CA VAL A 207 -6.32 20.13 -12.96
C VAL A 207 -5.65 19.25 -11.93
N THR A 208 -4.56 19.73 -11.33
CA THR A 208 -3.86 19.03 -10.24
C THR A 208 -4.45 19.44 -8.90
N SER A 209 -4.79 18.47 -8.05
CA SER A 209 -5.15 18.74 -6.65
C SER A 209 -3.91 19.15 -5.83
N PRO A 210 -4.08 19.90 -4.74
CA PRO A 210 -3.03 20.10 -3.74
C PRO A 210 -2.43 18.76 -3.28
N TYR A 211 -1.13 18.75 -2.98
CA TYR A 211 -0.40 17.54 -2.59
C TYR A 211 -1.07 16.76 -1.45
N GLU A 212 -1.56 17.49 -0.44
CA GLU A 212 -2.25 16.92 0.72
C GLU A 212 -3.48 16.13 0.31
N GLN A 213 -4.24 16.64 -0.65
CA GLN A 213 -5.42 15.94 -1.15
C GLN A 213 -5.04 14.69 -1.97
N LEU A 214 -3.95 14.75 -2.74
CA LEU A 214 -3.51 13.62 -3.57
C LEU A 214 -3.24 12.35 -2.75
N TYR A 215 -2.45 12.44 -1.67
CA TYR A 215 -2.19 11.25 -0.85
C TYR A 215 -3.37 10.90 0.06
N ILE A 216 -4.22 11.85 0.44
CA ILE A 216 -5.47 11.55 1.15
C ILE A 216 -6.37 10.70 0.26
N PHE A 217 -6.56 11.07 -1.00
CA PHE A 217 -7.38 10.30 -1.94
C PHE A 217 -6.82 8.90 -2.22
N SER A 218 -5.49 8.77 -2.31
CA SER A 218 -4.89 7.44 -2.49
C SER A 218 -5.04 6.53 -1.26
N ILE A 219 -5.22 7.09 -0.06
CA ILE A 219 -5.41 6.34 1.19
C ILE A 219 -6.90 6.07 1.52
N PHE A 220 -7.77 7.08 1.43
CA PHE A 220 -9.16 7.01 1.89
C PHE A 220 -10.13 6.46 0.85
N LEU A 221 -10.91 5.44 1.21
CA LEU A 221 -12.08 5.04 0.42
C LEU A 221 -13.12 6.17 0.43
N PHE A 222 -13.46 6.69 -0.76
CA PHE A 222 -14.37 7.82 -0.95
C PHE A 222 -15.72 7.65 -0.21
N TYR A 223 -16.20 6.41 -0.06
CA TYR A 223 -17.45 6.12 0.65
C TYR A 223 -17.45 6.48 2.14
N LYS A 224 -16.28 6.56 2.80
CA LYS A 224 -16.21 6.86 4.24
C LYS A 224 -16.19 8.35 4.56
N LEU A 225 -15.98 9.23 3.58
CA LEU A 225 -15.87 10.65 3.86
C LEU A 225 -17.22 11.34 4.05
N GLY A 226 -18.35 10.64 3.86
CA GLY A 226 -19.68 11.24 4.01
C GLY A 226 -19.86 12.49 3.15
N ILE A 227 -19.01 12.67 2.12
CA ILE A 227 -19.16 13.71 1.12
C ILE A 227 -20.41 13.30 0.38
N LEU A 228 -21.46 14.02 0.73
CA LEU A 228 -22.84 13.84 0.35
C LEU A 228 -22.95 13.42 -1.12
N PRO A 229 -23.93 12.58 -1.50
CA PRO A 229 -24.30 12.50 -2.90
C PRO A 229 -24.51 13.94 -3.36
N TYR A 230 -23.77 14.36 -4.39
CA TYR A 230 -24.12 15.55 -5.15
C TYR A 230 -25.56 15.32 -5.63
N GLN A 231 -26.52 15.90 -4.93
CA GLN A 231 -27.88 16.11 -5.40
C GLN A 231 -27.89 17.39 -6.25
#